data_AF-A0A7J8E291-F1
#
_entry.id   AF-A0A7J8E291-F1
#
_cell.length_a   1.000
_cell.length_b   1.000
_cell.length_c   1.000
_cell.angle_alpha   90.00
_cell.angle_beta   90.00
_cell.angle_gamma   90.00
#
_symmetry.space_group_name_H-M   'P 1'
#
loop_
_entity.id
_entity.type
_entity.pdbx_description
1 polymer ?
#
loop_
_entity_poly.entity_id
_entity_poly.type
_entity_poly.pdbx_seq_one_letter_code
_entity_poly.pdbx_strand_id
1 'polypeptide(L)'
;MDSKTLLMAQEIFRLSHHHIQQFPFCLMSVNITRIAIQALREECLSRECNRQQKVVPVVNSFYAATFLHLAHVWKTQQKTIADSGFVLKDLEVLAKKSPRRLLKTLEIYLAKVSKGQTSLLGAQKCGGAPAPHSKDLTFTGVCDLPPHSSEGTWVV
;
A
#
# COMPACT_ATOMS: atom_id res chain seq x y z
N MET A 1 1.77 -15.61 -2.52
CA MET A 1 1.04 -14.50 -3.17
C MET A 1 0.74 -14.92 -4.60
N ASP A 2 -0.44 -14.64 -5.13
CA ASP A 2 -0.72 -14.89 -6.54
C ASP A 2 0.04 -13.87 -7.43
N SER A 3 0.45 -14.29 -8.63
CA SER A 3 1.29 -13.47 -9.51
C SER A 3 0.65 -12.13 -9.93
N LYS A 4 -0.68 -12.03 -9.86
CA LYS A 4 -1.42 -10.82 -10.27
C LYS A 4 -1.39 -9.77 -9.15
N THR A 5 -1.56 -10.19 -7.89
CA THR A 5 -1.36 -9.34 -6.71
C THR A 5 0.10 -8.88 -6.57
N LEU A 6 1.06 -9.70 -7.01
CA LEU A 6 2.48 -9.30 -7.05
C LEU A 6 2.71 -8.09 -7.97
N LEU A 7 2.14 -8.10 -9.17
CA LEU A 7 2.25 -6.97 -10.11
C LEU A 7 1.66 -5.69 -9.51
N MET A 8 0.49 -5.80 -8.88
CA MET A 8 -0.12 -4.68 -8.15
C MET A 8 0.83 -4.12 -7.09
N ALA A 9 1.41 -4.99 -6.26
CA ALA A 9 2.33 -4.59 -5.21
C ALA A 9 3.56 -3.87 -5.78
N GLN A 10 4.11 -4.34 -6.91
CA GLN A 10 5.23 -3.69 -7.60
C GLN A 10 4.85 -2.30 -8.12
N GLU A 11 3.66 -2.12 -8.68
CA GLU A 11 3.22 -0.79 -9.16
C GLU A 11 3.07 0.21 -8.00
N ILE A 12 2.51 -0.24 -6.87
CA ILE A 12 2.36 0.59 -5.67
C ILE A 12 3.73 0.89 -5.03
N PHE A 13 4.64 -0.09 -5.03
CA PHE A 13 6.03 0.12 -4.59
C PHE A 13 6.75 1.14 -5.47
N ARG A 14 6.54 1.12 -6.79
CA ARG A 14 7.08 2.17 -7.67
C ARG A 14 6.52 3.55 -7.34
N LEU A 15 5.24 3.63 -6.98
CA LEU A 15 4.60 4.89 -6.55
C LEU A 15 5.21 5.43 -5.25
N SER A 16 5.65 4.56 -4.33
CA SER A 16 6.29 5.01 -3.07
C SER A 16 7.63 5.69 -3.29
N HIS A 17 8.30 5.38 -4.40
CA HIS A 17 9.57 6.00 -4.80
C HIS A 17 9.38 7.25 -5.67
N HIS A 18 8.13 7.67 -5.92
CA HIS A 18 7.88 8.86 -6.72
C HIS A 18 8.34 10.12 -5.99
N HIS A 19 9.28 10.85 -6.59
CA HIS A 19 9.94 12.03 -6.01
C HIS A 19 9.01 13.11 -5.43
N ILE A 20 7.86 13.38 -6.06
CA ILE A 20 6.85 14.34 -5.54
C ILE A 20 5.86 13.68 -4.58
N GLN A 21 5.12 12.67 -5.06
CA GLN A 21 3.99 12.11 -4.31
C GLN A 21 4.39 11.30 -3.07
N GLN A 22 5.59 10.70 -3.07
CA GLN A 22 6.18 9.93 -1.95
C GLN A 22 5.15 9.06 -1.20
N PHE A 23 4.45 8.19 -1.93
CA PHE A 23 3.36 7.38 -1.36
C PHE A 23 3.85 6.54 -0.17
N PRO A 24 3.29 6.70 1.05
CA PRO A 24 3.82 6.05 2.24
C PRO A 24 3.34 4.59 2.34
N PHE A 25 3.96 3.71 1.54
CA PHE A 25 3.53 2.33 1.29
C PHE A 25 3.15 1.54 2.55
N CYS A 26 4.08 1.44 3.51
CA CYS A 26 3.88 0.64 4.72
C CYS A 26 2.81 1.24 5.63
N LEU A 27 2.86 2.55 5.87
CA LEU A 27 1.87 3.24 6.71
C LEU A 27 0.46 3.14 6.11
N MET A 28 0.34 3.22 4.79
CA MET A 28 -0.95 3.05 4.11
C MET A 28 -1.45 1.62 4.22
N SER A 29 -0.58 0.63 4.03
CA SER A 29 -0.89 -0.80 4.25
C SER A 29 -1.49 -1.04 5.65
N VAL A 30 -0.86 -0.52 6.71
CA VAL A 30 -1.37 -0.63 8.09
C VAL A 30 -2.75 0.01 8.24
N ASN A 31 -2.97 1.19 7.63
CA ASN A 31 -4.29 1.83 7.63
C ASN A 31 -5.35 1.00 6.89
N ILE A 32 -4.99 0.36 5.77
CA ILE A 32 -5.91 -0.54 5.05
C ILE A 32 -6.25 -1.76 5.91
N THR A 33 -5.27 -2.33 6.63
CA THR A 33 -5.54 -3.42 7.58
C THR A 33 -6.58 -3.00 8.62
N ARG A 34 -6.44 -1.81 9.21
CA ARG A 34 -7.43 -1.26 10.15
C ARG A 34 -8.83 -1.18 9.52
N ILE A 35 -8.93 -0.58 8.32
CA ILE A 35 -10.22 -0.46 7.60
C ILE A 35 -10.84 -1.83 7.33
N ALA A 36 -10.04 -2.81 6.89
CA ALA A 36 -10.51 -4.15 6.57
C ALA A 36 -11.08 -4.88 7.81
N ILE A 37 -10.38 -4.82 8.93
CA ILE A 37 -10.84 -5.44 10.19
C ILE A 37 -12.08 -4.73 10.73
N GLN A 38 -12.15 -3.40 10.63
CA GLN A 38 -13.34 -2.66 11.04
C GLN A 38 -14.55 -2.97 10.17
N ALA A 39 -14.39 -3.01 8.85
CA ALA A 39 -15.47 -3.38 7.94
C ALA A 39 -15.98 -4.81 8.19
N LEU A 40 -15.10 -5.73 8.61
CA LEU A 40 -15.52 -7.07 9.03
C LEU A 40 -16.29 -7.03 10.35
N ARG A 41 -15.77 -6.35 11.37
CA ARG A 41 -16.38 -6.23 12.70
C ARG A 41 -17.73 -5.52 12.67
N GLU A 42 -17.89 -4.55 11.79
CA GLU A 42 -19.12 -3.78 11.55
C GLU A 42 -20.05 -4.49 10.54
N GLU A 43 -19.79 -5.77 10.23
CA GLU A 43 -20.62 -6.62 9.36
C GLU A 43 -20.81 -6.13 7.91
N CYS A 44 -20.03 -5.13 7.47
CA CYS A 44 -20.09 -4.59 6.12
C CYS A 44 -19.74 -5.67 5.07
N LEU A 45 -18.91 -6.64 5.45
CA LEU A 45 -18.49 -7.75 4.60
C LEU A 45 -19.36 -9.01 4.71
N SER A 46 -20.33 -9.07 5.65
CA SER A 46 -21.09 -10.28 5.95
C SER A 46 -21.76 -10.89 4.72
N ARG A 47 -22.38 -10.05 3.88
CA ARG A 47 -23.01 -10.51 2.63
C ARG A 47 -22.02 -11.15 1.67
N GLU A 48 -20.80 -10.61 1.57
CA GLU A 48 -19.79 -11.13 0.68
C GLU A 48 -19.16 -12.42 1.22
N CYS A 49 -18.84 -12.45 2.52
CA CYS A 49 -18.35 -13.64 3.20
C CYS A 49 -19.33 -14.80 3.07
N ASN A 50 -20.63 -14.54 3.28
CA ASN A 50 -21.69 -15.54 3.17
C ASN A 50 -21.90 -15.99 1.71
N ARG A 51 -21.79 -15.08 0.74
CA ARG A 51 -21.86 -15.44 -0.68
C ARG A 51 -20.78 -16.44 -1.08
N GLN A 52 -19.57 -16.28 -0.56
CA GLN A 52 -18.43 -17.15 -0.88
C GLN A 52 -18.23 -18.30 0.12
N GLN A 53 -18.97 -18.31 1.23
CA GLN A 53 -18.77 -19.21 2.38
C GLN A 53 -17.33 -19.22 2.90
N LYS A 54 -16.66 -18.06 2.85
CA LYS A 54 -15.23 -17.90 3.17
C LYS A 54 -15.00 -16.49 3.74
N VAL A 55 -14.39 -16.40 4.93
CA VAL A 55 -14.11 -15.10 5.57
C VAL A 55 -12.73 -14.58 5.17
N VAL A 56 -11.67 -15.32 5.49
CA VAL A 56 -10.27 -14.87 5.30
C VAL A 56 -9.97 -14.48 3.84
N PRO A 57 -10.34 -15.27 2.81
CA PRO A 57 -10.13 -14.89 1.41
C PRO A 57 -10.88 -13.62 1.00
N VAL A 58 -12.09 -13.41 1.51
CA VAL A 58 -12.90 -12.20 1.22
C VAL A 58 -12.25 -10.98 1.85
N VAL A 59 -11.82 -11.07 3.11
CA VAL A 59 -11.15 -9.98 3.82
C VAL A 59 -9.81 -9.64 3.15
N ASN A 60 -9.02 -10.63 2.73
CA ASN A 60 -7.76 -10.40 2.01
C ASN A 60 -7.99 -9.75 0.64
N SER A 61 -9.02 -10.18 -0.09
CA SER A 61 -9.40 -9.56 -1.37
C SER A 61 -9.89 -8.13 -1.15
N PHE A 62 -10.63 -7.89 -0.07
CA PHE A 62 -11.08 -6.55 0.30
C PHE A 62 -9.93 -5.62 0.67
N TYR A 63 -8.94 -6.12 1.42
CA TYR A 63 -7.68 -5.42 1.68
C TYR A 63 -6.99 -5.03 0.36
N ALA A 64 -6.77 -5.99 -0.54
CA ALA A 64 -6.12 -5.74 -1.82
C ALA A 64 -6.90 -4.73 -2.69
N ALA A 65 -8.23 -4.84 -2.72
CA ALA A 65 -9.11 -3.94 -3.47
C ALA A 65 -9.07 -2.50 -2.92
N THR A 66 -9.05 -2.37 -1.60
CA THR A 66 -8.96 -1.07 -0.93
C THR A 66 -7.60 -0.42 -1.17
N PHE A 67 -6.52 -1.20 -1.11
CA PHE A 67 -5.17 -0.72 -1.39
C PHE A 67 -5.01 -0.32 -2.87
N LEU A 68 -5.55 -1.10 -3.81
CA LEU A 68 -5.60 -0.75 -5.22
C LEU A 68 -6.31 0.59 -5.45
N HIS A 69 -7.47 0.78 -4.81
CA HIS A 69 -8.23 2.03 -4.94
C HIS A 69 -7.45 3.22 -4.38
N LEU A 70 -6.85 3.06 -3.20
CA LEU A 70 -6.00 4.09 -2.60
C LEU A 70 -4.86 4.49 -3.53
N ALA A 71 -4.09 3.52 -4.03
CA ALA A 71 -2.96 3.81 -4.92
C ALA A 71 -3.40 4.49 -6.21
N HIS A 72 -4.54 4.08 -6.77
CA HIS A 72 -5.12 4.71 -7.95
C HIS A 72 -5.52 6.17 -7.68
N VAL A 73 -6.26 6.45 -6.61
CA VAL A 73 -6.64 7.81 -6.20
C VAL A 73 -5.40 8.66 -5.96
N TRP A 74 -4.44 8.12 -5.19
CA TRP A 74 -3.19 8.82 -4.88
C TRP A 74 -2.47 9.26 -6.15
N LYS A 75 -2.27 8.32 -7.07
CA LYS A 75 -1.57 8.59 -8.31
C LYS A 75 -2.31 9.54 -9.25
N THR A 76 -3.58 9.26 -9.51
CA THR A 76 -4.36 10.00 -10.51
C THR A 76 -4.66 11.43 -10.08
N GLN A 77 -4.83 11.65 -8.77
CA GLN A 77 -5.08 12.98 -8.21
C GLN A 77 -3.83 13.67 -7.69
N GLN A 78 -2.64 13.11 -7.97
CA GLN A 78 -1.33 13.66 -7.54
C GLN A 78 -1.28 13.98 -6.04
N LYS A 79 -1.81 13.07 -5.21
CA LYS A 79 -1.85 13.25 -3.76
C LYS A 79 -0.44 13.20 -3.17
N THR A 80 -0.30 13.88 -2.04
CA THR A 80 0.92 13.90 -1.23
C THR A 80 0.61 13.45 0.20
N ILE A 81 1.64 13.35 1.03
CA ILE A 81 1.46 12.99 2.44
C ILE A 81 0.54 13.95 3.20
N ALA A 82 0.48 15.23 2.81
CA ALA A 82 -0.41 16.23 3.40
C ALA A 82 -1.90 15.88 3.19
N ASP A 83 -2.23 15.18 2.10
CA ASP A 83 -3.59 14.78 1.77
C ASP A 83 -4.05 13.50 2.50
N SER A 84 -3.13 12.79 3.15
CA SER A 84 -3.35 11.42 3.66
C SER A 84 -4.58 11.29 4.55
N GLY A 85 -4.79 12.23 5.47
CA GLY A 85 -5.93 12.22 6.38
C GLY A 85 -7.28 12.27 5.66
N PHE A 86 -7.41 13.13 4.65
CA PHE A 86 -8.63 13.25 3.84
C PHE A 86 -8.84 12.01 2.97
N VAL A 87 -7.78 11.55 2.30
CA VAL A 87 -7.83 10.36 1.43
C VAL A 87 -8.24 9.12 2.22
N LEU A 88 -7.68 8.91 3.43
CA LEU A 88 -8.03 7.77 4.28
C LEU A 88 -9.47 7.84 4.79
N LYS A 89 -9.95 9.03 5.16
CA LYS A 89 -11.33 9.22 5.61
C LYS A 89 -12.33 8.87 4.51
N ASP A 90 -12.13 9.39 3.30
CA ASP A 90 -13.00 9.11 2.16
C ASP A 90 -12.95 7.63 1.76
N LEU A 91 -11.75 7.03 1.83
CA LEU A 91 -11.55 5.62 1.56
C LEU A 91 -12.29 4.73 2.56
N GLU A 92 -12.24 5.03 3.86
CA GLU A 92 -12.95 4.27 4.90
C GLU A 92 -14.47 4.30 4.66
N VAL A 93 -15.02 5.50 4.37
CA VAL A 93 -16.44 5.66 4.05
C VAL A 93 -16.82 4.84 2.82
N LEU A 94 -16.03 4.92 1.76
CA LEU A 94 -16.28 4.16 0.53
C LEU A 94 -16.24 2.64 0.78
N ALA A 95 -15.22 2.19 1.51
CA ALA A 95 -14.94 0.78 1.74
C ALA A 95 -16.05 0.11 2.54
N LYS A 96 -16.57 0.79 3.56
CA LYS A 96 -17.70 0.32 4.38
C LYS A 96 -19.03 0.41 3.64
N LYS A 97 -19.27 1.50 2.90
CA LYS A 97 -20.54 1.73 2.19
C LYS A 97 -20.74 0.79 1.00
N SER A 98 -19.67 0.42 0.31
CA SER A 98 -19.77 -0.29 -0.97
C SER A 98 -18.66 -1.33 -1.21
N PRO A 99 -18.49 -2.31 -0.32
CA PRO A 99 -17.40 -3.29 -0.39
C PRO A 99 -17.42 -4.12 -1.68
N ARG A 100 -18.62 -4.48 -2.16
CA ARG A 100 -18.80 -5.17 -3.45
C ARG A 100 -18.25 -4.38 -4.63
N ARG A 101 -18.35 -3.04 -4.60
CA ARG A 101 -17.81 -2.17 -5.68
C ARG A 101 -16.30 -2.27 -5.74
N LEU A 102 -15.63 -2.19 -4.58
CA LEU A 102 -14.18 -2.35 -4.50
C LEU A 102 -13.72 -3.72 -4.98
N LEU A 103 -14.37 -4.79 -4.51
CA LEU A 103 -14.05 -6.16 -4.93
C LEU A 103 -14.19 -6.33 -6.44
N LYS A 104 -15.26 -5.78 -7.04
CA LYS A 104 -15.45 -5.81 -8.49
C LYS A 104 -14.36 -5.02 -9.23
N THR A 105 -13.91 -3.89 -8.69
CA THR A 105 -12.77 -3.14 -9.26
C THR A 105 -11.50 -3.98 -9.26
N LEU A 106 -11.23 -4.71 -8.18
CA LEU A 106 -10.10 -5.63 -8.11
C LEU A 106 -10.24 -6.77 -9.13
N GLU A 107 -11.41 -7.41 -9.23
CA GLU A 107 -11.66 -8.46 -10.24
C GLU A 107 -11.37 -7.97 -11.66
N ILE A 108 -11.86 -6.77 -12.01
CA ILE A 108 -11.61 -6.14 -13.32
C ILE A 108 -10.12 -5.90 -13.54
N TYR A 109 -9.40 -5.41 -12.53
CA TYR A 109 -7.96 -5.20 -12.60
C TYR A 109 -7.21 -6.52 -12.85
N LEU A 110 -7.46 -7.53 -12.03
CA LEU A 110 -6.81 -8.84 -12.15
C LEU A 110 -7.12 -9.51 -13.49
N ALA A 111 -8.32 -9.32 -14.03
CA ALA A 111 -8.70 -9.80 -15.37
C ALA A 111 -7.92 -9.09 -16.48
N LYS A 112 -7.71 -7.76 -16.38
CA LYS A 112 -6.88 -7.00 -17.34
C LYS A 112 -5.42 -7.44 -17.30
N VAL A 113 -4.86 -7.59 -16.10
CA VAL A 113 -3.50 -8.09 -15.88
C VAL A 113 -3.33 -9.49 -16.50
N SER A 114 -4.34 -10.35 -16.37
CA SER A 114 -4.32 -11.70 -16.98
C SER A 114 -4.28 -11.70 -18.51
N LYS A 115 -4.77 -10.63 -19.14
CA LYS A 115 -4.75 -10.44 -20.61
C LYS A 115 -3.48 -9.75 -21.11
N GLY A 116 -2.47 -9.57 -20.25
CA GLY A 116 -1.21 -8.90 -20.60
C GLY A 116 -1.32 -7.39 -20.79
N GLN A 117 -2.46 -6.77 -20.44
CA GLN A 117 -2.63 -5.32 -20.50
C GLN A 117 -1.97 -4.69 -19.27
N THR A 118 -0.85 -3.99 -19.46
CA THR A 118 -0.08 -3.41 -18.36
C THR A 118 -0.51 -1.99 -18.00
N SER A 119 -0.69 -1.82 -16.69
CA SER A 119 -0.80 -0.61 -15.87
C SER A 119 -2.16 0.11 -15.76
N LEU A 120 -2.80 -0.08 -14.60
CA LEU A 120 -3.95 0.71 -14.13
C LEU A 120 -3.50 2.05 -13.51
N LEU A 121 -2.25 2.10 -13.08
CA LEU A 121 -1.61 3.33 -12.61
C LEU A 121 -1.09 4.17 -13.80
N GLY A 122 -1.04 3.63 -15.02
CA GLY A 122 -0.54 4.33 -16.20
C GLY A 122 0.99 4.35 -16.28
N ALA A 123 1.52 4.14 -17.50
CA ALA A 123 2.92 4.37 -17.82
C ALA A 123 3.19 5.88 -17.80
N GLN A 124 3.80 6.37 -16.72
CA GLN A 124 4.41 7.69 -16.72
C GLN A 124 5.62 7.63 -17.66
N LYS A 125 5.55 8.25 -18.84
CA LYS A 125 6.74 8.61 -19.62
C LYS A 125 7.47 9.70 -18.81
N CYS A 126 8.31 9.31 -17.87
CA CYS A 126 9.35 10.19 -17.36
C CYS A 126 10.47 10.16 -18.42
N GLY A 127 10.46 11.14 -19.33
CA GLY A 127 11.70 11.51 -20.01
C GLY A 127 12.58 12.24 -18.98
N GLY A 128 13.80 11.76 -18.76
CA GLY A 128 14.79 12.50 -17.96
C GLY A 128 15.81 11.64 -17.21
N ALA A 129 17.00 11.57 -17.80
CA ALA A 129 18.34 11.41 -17.22
C ALA A 129 18.71 10.13 -16.40
N PRO A 130 19.96 9.63 -16.54
CA PRO A 130 20.46 8.51 -15.76
C PRO A 130 20.56 8.88 -14.27
N ALA A 131 20.18 7.94 -13.41
CA ALA A 131 20.24 8.09 -11.96
C ALA A 131 21.69 8.33 -11.49
N PRO A 132 21.96 9.32 -10.61
CA PRO A 132 23.25 9.40 -9.96
C PRO A 132 23.42 8.22 -9.00
N HIS A 133 24.65 7.71 -8.93
CA HIS A 133 25.06 6.56 -8.12
C HIS A 133 24.44 6.58 -6.71
N SER A 134 23.87 5.42 -6.34
CA SER A 134 23.45 5.08 -4.99
C SER A 134 24.59 5.35 -4.01
N LYS A 135 24.44 6.37 -3.16
CA LYS A 135 25.19 6.43 -1.90
C LYS A 135 24.43 5.54 -0.93
N ASP A 136 25.11 4.52 -0.40
CA ASP A 136 24.58 3.65 0.64
C ASP A 136 24.03 4.52 1.78
N LEU A 137 22.70 4.54 1.91
CA LEU A 137 22.04 5.10 3.07
C LEU A 137 22.22 4.09 4.20
N THR A 138 23.18 4.35 5.07
CA THR A 138 23.33 3.61 6.32
C THR A 138 22.10 3.89 7.18
N PHE A 139 21.16 2.94 7.21
CA PHE A 139 20.02 2.96 8.12
C PHE A 139 20.52 2.69 9.53
N THR A 140 20.73 3.74 10.33
CA THR A 140 20.97 3.61 11.77
C THR A 140 19.62 3.51 12.46
N GLY A 141 19.19 2.27 12.75
CA GLY A 141 18.03 2.03 13.61
C GLY A 141 18.28 2.65 14.99
N VAL A 142 17.23 3.20 15.61
CA VAL A 142 17.27 3.92 16.90
C VAL A 142 17.53 2.98 18.11
N CYS A 143 18.13 1.81 17.89
CA CYS A 143 18.45 0.84 18.94
C CYS A 143 19.92 0.35 18.95
N ASP A 144 20.82 0.95 18.18
CA ASP A 144 22.24 0.63 18.30
C ASP A 144 22.86 1.48 19.41
N LEU A 145 22.94 0.90 20.61
CA LEU A 145 23.73 1.43 21.73
C LEU A 145 25.20 1.53 21.29
N PRO A 146 25.89 2.67 21.51
CA PRO A 146 27.30 2.77 21.17
C PRO A 146 28.11 1.73 21.95
N PRO A 147 29.09 1.05 21.33
CA PRO A 147 29.94 0.10 22.02
C PRO A 147 30.71 0.83 23.12
N HIS A 148 30.63 0.30 24.34
CA HIS A 148 31.39 0.78 25.50
C HIS A 148 32.86 1.01 25.11
N SER A 149 33.32 2.26 25.21
CA SER A 149 34.74 2.60 25.18
C SER A 149 35.41 1.95 26.38
N SER A 150 36.00 0.80 26.15
CA SER A 150 36.89 0.15 27.10
C SER A 150 38.29 0.69 26.85
N GLU A 151 38.70 1.69 27.61
CA GLU A 151 40.12 1.90 27.90
C GLU A 151 40.25 2.64 29.23
N GLY A 152 40.84 1.95 30.19
CA GLY A 152 41.00 2.43 31.55
C GLY A 152 42.18 3.36 31.71
N THR A 153 42.09 4.22 32.71
CA THR A 153 43.27 4.71 33.45
C THR A 153 42.80 5.09 34.85
N TRP A 154 42.84 4.14 35.78
CA TRP A 154 42.83 4.46 37.20
C TRP A 154 44.29 4.52 37.64
N VAL A 155 44.76 5.74 37.87
CA VAL A 155 46.02 6.05 38.54
C VAL A 155 45.79 5.80 40.04
N VAL A 156 46.70 5.06 40.68
CA VAL A 156 46.92 5.12 42.14
C VAL A 156 48.23 5.87 42.36
#